data_AF-A0A6H1JTU8-F1
#
_entry.id   AF-A0A6H1JTU8-F1
#
_cell.length_a   1.000
_cell.length_b   1.000
_cell.length_c   1.000
_cell.angle_alpha   90.00
_cell.angle_beta   90.00
_cell.angle_gamma   90.00
#
_symmetry.space_group_name_H-M   'P 1'
#
loop_
_entity.id
_entity.type
_entity.pdbx_description
1 polymer ?
#
loop_
_entity_poly.entity_id
_entity_poly.type
_entity_poly.pdbx_seq_one_letter_code
_entity_poly.pdbx_strand_id
1 'polypeptide(L)'
;MTPSGPKADLRFYLQSARDALLWKLDGLSEYDIRRPLTPTGTNLLGMVKHVASVELGYLGDTFGRPSGEPLPWLEDAAETNADMWVTADESREYIVELYRRAWAHADATIEALALDTIGTVPWWPSGKDEVTLHHAVVRVIADTHRHAGHADILRELMDGAVGMNEGNDSMASSDSAWWEGYRSRLERAAQEANREA
;
A
#
# COMPACT_ATOMS: atom_id res chain seq x y z
N MET A 1 -26.55 -7.23 8.10
CA MET A 1 -25.15 -7.64 8.21
C MET A 1 -24.80 -7.58 9.69
N THR A 2 -24.55 -8.72 10.32
CA THR A 2 -24.23 -8.82 11.76
C THR A 2 -23.05 -7.88 12.04
N PRO A 3 -23.02 -7.11 13.15
CA PRO A 3 -21.90 -6.20 13.38
C PRO A 3 -20.66 -7.06 13.59
N SER A 4 -19.75 -7.00 12.63
CA SER A 4 -18.39 -7.46 12.82
C SER A 4 -17.82 -6.60 13.95
N GLY A 5 -17.13 -7.21 14.93
CA GLY A 5 -16.51 -6.44 16.01
C GLY A 5 -15.42 -5.51 15.43
N PRO A 6 -15.00 -4.44 16.13
CA PRO A 6 -14.04 -3.49 15.58
C PRO A 6 -12.76 -4.13 15.01
N LYS A 7 -12.25 -5.22 15.61
CA LYS A 7 -11.12 -5.99 15.05
C LYS A 7 -11.43 -6.61 13.68
N ALA A 8 -12.62 -7.15 13.50
CA ALA A 8 -13.02 -7.79 12.26
C ALA A 8 -13.16 -6.74 11.13
N ASP A 9 -13.67 -5.55 11.41
CA ASP A 9 -13.72 -4.44 10.44
C ASP A 9 -12.30 -4.01 10.03
N LEU A 10 -11.41 -3.81 11.01
CA LEU A 10 -10.02 -3.42 10.75
C LEU A 10 -9.30 -4.48 9.88
N ARG A 11 -9.43 -5.76 10.22
CA ARG A 11 -8.83 -6.86 9.43
C ARG A 11 -9.42 -6.92 8.02
N PHE A 12 -10.73 -6.71 7.87
CA PHE A 12 -11.38 -6.67 6.57
C PHE A 12 -10.80 -5.57 5.67
N TYR A 13 -10.73 -4.32 6.16
CA TYR A 13 -10.22 -3.21 5.36
C TYR A 13 -8.72 -3.32 5.08
N LEU A 14 -7.95 -3.88 6.02
CA LEU A 14 -6.52 -4.14 5.81
C LEU A 14 -6.32 -5.22 4.75
N GLN A 15 -7.05 -6.35 4.83
CA GLN A 15 -6.98 -7.42 3.84
C GLN A 15 -7.37 -6.94 2.44
N SER A 16 -8.42 -6.12 2.33
CA SER A 16 -8.81 -5.55 1.04
C SER A 16 -7.72 -4.68 0.42
N ALA A 17 -6.96 -3.93 1.23
CA ALA A 17 -5.87 -3.08 0.75
C ALA A 17 -4.67 -3.93 0.28
N ARG A 18 -4.35 -4.97 1.07
CA ARG A 18 -3.29 -5.95 0.81
C ARG A 18 -3.51 -6.68 -0.52
N ASP A 19 -4.72 -7.20 -0.71
CA ASP A 19 -5.10 -7.92 -1.93
C ASP A 19 -5.07 -6.99 -3.15
N ALA A 20 -5.63 -5.78 -3.02
CA ALA A 20 -5.61 -4.80 -4.09
C ALA A 20 -4.18 -4.47 -4.54
N LEU A 21 -3.26 -4.22 -3.59
CA LEU A 21 -1.88 -3.86 -3.90
C LEU A 21 -1.12 -5.01 -4.59
N LEU A 22 -1.27 -6.26 -4.14
CA LEU A 22 -0.63 -7.40 -4.81
C LEU A 22 -1.20 -7.65 -6.21
N TRP A 23 -2.52 -7.52 -6.37
CA TRP A 23 -3.18 -7.66 -7.67
C TRP A 23 -2.61 -6.67 -8.70
N LYS A 24 -2.12 -5.50 -8.28
CA LYS A 24 -1.47 -4.54 -9.20
C LYS A 24 -0.17 -5.04 -9.82
N LEU A 25 0.37 -6.17 -9.40
CA LEU A 25 1.52 -6.80 -10.06
C LEU A 25 1.13 -7.77 -11.18
N ASP A 26 -0.15 -8.17 -11.26
CA ASP A 26 -0.59 -9.22 -12.16
C ASP A 26 -0.52 -8.80 -13.63
N GLY A 27 -0.05 -9.73 -14.47
CA GLY A 27 0.10 -9.55 -15.92
C GLY A 27 1.32 -8.72 -16.34
N LEU A 28 2.11 -8.21 -15.40
CA LEU A 28 3.23 -7.31 -15.69
C LEU A 28 4.59 -8.03 -15.80
N SER A 29 5.44 -7.51 -16.68
CA SER A 29 6.83 -7.96 -16.85
C SER A 29 7.71 -7.60 -15.64
N GLU A 30 8.86 -8.27 -15.50
CA GLU A 30 9.85 -7.93 -14.44
C GLU A 30 10.33 -6.48 -14.54
N TYR A 31 10.42 -5.95 -15.77
CA TYR A 31 10.81 -4.58 -16.04
C TYR A 31 9.72 -3.59 -15.59
N ASP A 32 8.47 -3.83 -15.96
CA ASP A 32 7.37 -2.89 -15.69
C ASP A 32 7.06 -2.72 -14.20
N ILE A 33 7.22 -3.78 -13.41
CA ILE A 33 6.99 -3.66 -11.96
C ILE A 33 8.13 -2.94 -11.21
N ARG A 34 9.32 -2.82 -11.81
CA ARG A 34 10.51 -2.19 -11.17
C ARG A 34 10.87 -0.83 -11.73
N ARG A 35 10.48 -0.54 -12.97
CA ARG A 35 10.86 0.73 -13.61
C ARG A 35 10.19 1.91 -12.90
N PRO A 36 10.88 3.06 -12.80
CA PRO A 36 10.27 4.27 -12.26
C PRO A 36 9.14 4.75 -13.19
N LEU A 37 7.98 5.07 -12.61
CA LEU A 37 6.82 5.60 -13.31
C LEU A 37 6.50 7.05 -12.92
N THR A 38 7.29 7.63 -12.01
CA THR A 38 7.19 9.03 -11.58
C THR A 38 8.58 9.67 -11.52
N PRO A 39 8.68 11.02 -11.53
CA PRO A 39 9.97 11.72 -11.38
C PRO A 39 10.71 11.42 -10.06
N THR A 40 10.01 10.94 -9.04
CA THR A 40 10.59 10.57 -7.73
C THR A 40 10.91 9.07 -7.62
N GLY A 41 10.79 8.32 -8.72
CA GLY A 41 11.21 6.91 -8.78
C GLY A 41 10.18 5.89 -8.30
N THR A 42 8.93 6.29 -8.06
CA THR A 42 7.87 5.37 -7.61
C THR A 42 7.68 4.25 -8.63
N ASN A 43 7.68 3.01 -8.14
CA ASN A 43 7.50 1.78 -8.92
C ASN A 43 6.63 0.78 -8.13
N LEU A 44 6.02 -0.16 -8.83
CA LEU A 44 4.98 -1.04 -8.25
C LEU A 44 5.56 -2.01 -7.21
N LEU A 45 6.67 -2.68 -7.53
CA LEU A 45 7.26 -3.68 -6.62
C LEU A 45 7.89 -3.04 -5.38
N GLY A 46 8.45 -1.84 -5.52
CA GLY A 46 8.96 -1.03 -4.42
C GLY A 46 7.87 -0.64 -3.43
N MET A 47 6.65 -0.29 -3.90
CA MET A 47 5.52 -0.04 -3.00
C MET A 47 5.14 -1.29 -2.19
N VAL A 48 5.21 -2.49 -2.78
CA VAL A 48 4.95 -3.74 -2.05
C VAL A 48 6.00 -3.99 -0.96
N LYS A 49 7.29 -3.79 -1.28
CA LYS A 49 8.39 -3.89 -0.30
C LYS A 49 8.25 -2.89 0.85
N HIS A 50 7.90 -1.65 0.53
CA HIS A 50 7.64 -0.61 1.52
C HIS A 50 6.50 -1.00 2.45
N VAL A 51 5.33 -1.39 1.92
CA VAL A 51 4.18 -1.72 2.77
C VAL A 51 4.45 -2.95 3.63
N ALA A 52 5.20 -3.94 3.13
CA ALA A 52 5.66 -5.05 3.97
C ALA A 52 6.49 -4.58 5.17
N SER A 53 7.38 -3.61 4.95
CA SER A 53 8.22 -2.99 5.99
C SER A 53 7.38 -2.21 7.00
N VAL A 54 6.42 -1.42 6.51
CA VAL A 54 5.47 -0.64 7.33
C VAL A 54 4.65 -1.56 8.23
N GLU A 55 4.12 -2.67 7.71
CA GLU A 55 3.33 -3.63 8.49
C GLU A 55 4.17 -4.29 9.60
N LEU A 56 5.38 -4.76 9.27
CA LEU A 56 6.27 -5.41 10.24
C LEU A 56 6.67 -4.46 11.37
N GLY A 57 7.01 -3.21 11.05
CA GLY A 57 7.36 -2.23 12.07
C GLY A 57 6.17 -1.85 12.95
N TYR A 58 5.04 -1.45 12.33
CA TYR A 58 3.90 -0.90 13.09
C TYR A 58 3.10 -1.97 13.83
N LEU A 59 3.02 -3.19 13.30
CA LEU A 59 2.22 -4.27 13.88
C LEU A 59 3.07 -5.43 14.43
N GLY A 60 4.39 -5.27 14.44
CA GLY A 60 5.33 -6.17 15.10
C GLY A 60 6.16 -5.43 16.15
N ASP A 61 7.21 -4.74 15.70
CA ASP A 61 8.21 -4.10 16.57
C ASP A 61 7.60 -3.12 17.58
N THR A 62 6.63 -2.32 17.13
CA THR A 62 5.90 -1.35 17.96
C THR A 62 5.26 -1.99 19.21
N PHE A 63 4.88 -3.27 19.12
CA PHE A 63 4.24 -4.00 20.22
C PHE A 63 5.17 -5.03 20.87
N GLY A 64 6.48 -4.91 20.67
CA GLY A 64 7.47 -5.83 21.22
C GLY A 64 7.37 -7.24 20.64
N ARG A 65 6.90 -7.35 19.39
CA ARG A 65 6.68 -8.61 18.68
C ARG A 65 7.47 -8.59 17.36
N PRO A 66 8.81 -8.62 17.38
CA PRO A 66 9.58 -8.59 16.14
C PRO A 66 9.28 -9.84 15.29
N SER A 67 9.23 -9.67 13.98
CA SER A 67 8.95 -10.79 13.05
C SER A 67 10.14 -11.73 12.86
N GLY A 68 11.36 -11.23 13.08
CA GLY A 68 12.60 -11.94 12.79
C GLY A 68 12.95 -11.96 11.29
N GLU A 69 12.18 -11.28 10.44
CA GLU A 69 12.53 -11.11 9.02
C GLU A 69 13.75 -10.19 8.88
N PRO A 70 14.73 -10.53 8.02
CA PRO A 70 15.83 -9.63 7.72
C PRO A 70 15.34 -8.47 6.85
N LEU A 71 15.47 -7.24 7.35
CA LEU A 71 15.08 -6.01 6.65
C LEU A 71 16.30 -5.08 6.48
N PRO A 72 17.32 -5.49 5.69
CA PRO A 72 18.59 -4.74 5.58
C PRO A 72 18.43 -3.31 5.04
N TRP A 73 17.33 -3.03 4.34
CA TRP A 73 16.98 -1.69 3.85
C TRP A 73 16.41 -0.76 4.93
N LEU A 74 16.18 -1.25 6.15
CA LEU A 74 15.77 -0.44 7.31
C LEU A 74 16.89 -0.29 8.34
N GLU A 75 18.07 -0.86 8.10
CA GLU A 75 19.23 -0.69 8.98
C GLU A 75 19.74 0.76 8.92
N ASP A 76 20.38 1.24 9.99
CA ASP A 76 20.89 2.62 10.08
C ASP A 76 21.86 3.00 8.94
N ALA A 77 22.54 2.01 8.36
CA ALA A 77 23.48 2.20 7.25
C ALA A 77 22.84 2.09 5.86
N ALA A 78 21.54 1.79 5.78
CA ALA A 78 20.83 1.66 4.51
C ALA A 78 20.75 3.01 3.78
N GLU A 79 20.63 2.95 2.46
CA GLU A 79 20.38 4.14 1.65
C GLU A 79 19.01 4.74 1.97
N THR A 80 18.89 6.07 1.90
CA THR A 80 17.61 6.76 1.92
C THR A 80 16.66 6.15 0.87
N ASN A 81 15.42 5.84 1.26
CA ASN A 81 14.41 5.20 0.40
C ASN A 81 14.76 3.77 -0.08
N ALA A 82 15.67 3.05 0.58
CA ALA A 82 16.01 1.67 0.19
C ALA A 82 14.84 0.66 0.23
N ASP A 83 13.75 1.00 0.92
CA ASP A 83 12.51 0.23 0.99
C ASP A 83 11.53 0.54 -0.16
N MET A 84 11.73 1.64 -0.90
CA MET A 84 10.87 2.10 -1.99
C MET A 84 11.25 1.55 -3.37
N TRP A 85 12.25 0.66 -3.45
CA TRP A 85 12.66 0.00 -4.68
C TRP A 85 13.26 -1.38 -4.42
N VAL A 86 13.38 -2.16 -5.49
CA VAL A 86 13.83 -3.55 -5.46
C VAL A 86 15.01 -3.73 -6.40
N THR A 87 16.07 -4.34 -5.89
CA THR A 87 17.29 -4.61 -6.66
C THR A 87 17.06 -5.71 -7.71
N ALA A 88 18.02 -5.89 -8.62
CA ALA A 88 17.97 -6.98 -9.60
C ALA A 88 18.10 -8.37 -8.95
N ASP A 89 18.77 -8.45 -7.79
CA ASP A 89 19.00 -9.70 -7.06
C ASP A 89 17.82 -10.08 -6.15
N GLU A 90 16.94 -9.13 -5.84
CA GLU A 90 15.68 -9.37 -5.14
C GLU A 90 14.59 -9.79 -6.14
N SER A 91 14.20 -11.06 -6.09
CA SER A 91 13.15 -11.59 -6.97
C SER A 91 11.77 -11.04 -6.60
N ARG A 92 10.86 -11.00 -7.60
CA ARG A 92 9.45 -10.63 -7.38
C ARG A 92 8.83 -11.54 -6.32
N GLU A 93 9.09 -12.84 -6.43
CA GLU A 93 8.55 -13.87 -5.54
C GLU A 93 9.00 -13.64 -4.10
N TYR A 94 10.26 -13.28 -3.89
CA TYR A 94 10.77 -12.98 -2.55
C TYR A 94 10.00 -11.82 -1.90
N ILE A 95 9.79 -10.73 -2.64
CA ILE A 95 9.10 -9.53 -2.14
C ILE A 95 7.61 -9.82 -1.87
N VAL A 96 6.94 -10.54 -2.77
CA VAL A 96 5.54 -10.94 -2.58
C VAL A 96 5.39 -11.86 -1.36
N GLU A 97 6.28 -12.84 -1.20
CA GLU A 97 6.24 -13.74 -0.05
C GLU A 97 6.63 -13.05 1.26
N LEU A 98 7.55 -12.08 1.22
CA LEU A 98 7.83 -11.22 2.39
C LEU A 98 6.57 -10.47 2.82
N TYR A 99 5.83 -9.89 1.87
CA TYR A 99 4.59 -9.18 2.20
C TYR A 99 3.54 -10.12 2.79
N ARG A 100 3.37 -11.32 2.24
CA ARG A 100 2.47 -12.34 2.82
C ARG A 100 2.87 -12.77 4.23
N ARG A 101 4.18 -12.91 4.52
CA ARG A 101 4.66 -13.18 5.88
C ARG A 101 4.40 -12.00 6.82
N ALA A 102 4.57 -10.76 6.34
CA ALA A 102 4.19 -9.57 7.08
C ALA A 102 2.69 -9.58 7.44
N TRP A 103 1.81 -9.99 6.52
CA TRP A 103 0.37 -10.11 6.78
C TRP A 103 0.07 -11.08 7.91
N ALA A 104 0.64 -12.29 7.83
CA ALA A 104 0.43 -13.32 8.84
C ALA A 104 0.94 -12.88 10.21
N HIS A 105 2.08 -12.18 10.25
CA HIS A 105 2.64 -11.64 11.48
C HIS A 105 1.75 -10.54 12.08
N ALA A 106 1.34 -9.56 11.27
CA ALA A 106 0.45 -8.49 11.68
C ALA A 106 -0.90 -9.02 12.18
N ASP A 107 -1.50 -9.99 11.47
CA ASP A 107 -2.74 -10.64 11.87
C ASP A 107 -2.60 -11.35 13.23
N ALA A 108 -1.47 -12.03 13.48
CA ALA A 108 -1.20 -12.65 14.76
C ALA A 108 -1.09 -11.63 15.90
N THR A 109 -0.52 -10.44 15.65
CA THR A 109 -0.50 -9.36 16.63
C THR A 109 -1.89 -8.77 16.89
N ILE A 110 -2.66 -8.52 15.82
CA ILE A 110 -4.04 -8.00 15.93
C ILE A 110 -4.93 -8.97 16.72
N GLU A 111 -4.76 -10.27 16.51
CA GLU A 111 -5.51 -11.29 17.25
C GLU A 111 -5.11 -11.31 18.73
N ALA A 112 -3.81 -11.34 19.02
CA ALA A 112 -3.28 -11.56 20.37
C ALA A 112 -3.52 -10.41 21.37
N LEU A 113 -3.59 -9.16 20.89
CA LEU A 113 -3.58 -7.97 21.76
C LEU A 113 -4.94 -7.25 21.77
N ALA A 114 -5.27 -6.55 22.86
CA ALA A 114 -6.44 -5.68 22.91
C ALA A 114 -6.21 -4.41 22.06
N LEU A 115 -7.28 -3.83 21.49
CA LEU A 115 -7.16 -2.66 20.60
C LEU A 115 -6.62 -1.40 21.29
N ASP A 116 -6.74 -1.31 22.60
CA ASP A 116 -6.21 -0.25 23.46
C ASP A 116 -4.81 -0.55 24.02
N THR A 117 -4.20 -1.68 23.65
CA THR A 117 -2.81 -1.98 24.00
C THR A 117 -1.90 -0.89 23.47
N ILE A 118 -1.08 -0.32 24.34
CA ILE A 118 -0.10 0.71 23.98
C ILE A 118 1.18 0.04 23.50
N GLY A 119 1.66 0.47 22.34
CA GLY A 119 2.97 0.14 21.78
C GLY A 119 3.82 1.40 21.63
N THR A 120 5.12 1.20 21.42
CA THR A 120 6.13 2.26 21.29
C THR A 120 6.78 2.14 19.92
N VAL A 121 6.57 3.13 19.05
CA VAL A 121 7.10 3.17 17.68
C VAL A 121 8.60 3.51 17.71
N PRO A 122 9.51 2.58 17.36
CA PRO A 122 10.95 2.76 17.60
C PRO A 122 11.60 3.94 16.86
N TRP A 123 11.06 4.34 15.72
CA TRP A 123 11.62 5.41 14.87
C TRP A 123 10.92 6.76 15.07
N TRP A 124 10.01 6.90 16.03
CA TRP A 124 9.39 8.18 16.38
C TRP A 124 10.18 8.92 17.46
N PRO A 125 10.07 10.26 17.54
CA PRO A 125 10.73 11.01 18.59
C PRO A 125 10.28 10.55 19.98
N SER A 126 11.24 10.31 20.87
CA SER A 126 10.99 9.89 22.24
C SER A 126 10.02 10.82 22.96
N GLY A 127 9.03 10.25 23.64
CA GLY A 127 7.95 10.98 24.32
C GLY A 127 6.79 11.38 23.39
N LYS A 128 6.84 10.97 22.12
CA LYS A 128 5.75 11.09 21.12
C LYS A 128 5.60 9.81 20.31
N ASP A 129 6.08 8.70 20.84
CA ASP A 129 6.25 7.39 20.22
C ASP A 129 5.19 6.37 20.66
N GLU A 130 4.30 6.73 21.59
CA GLU A 130 3.23 5.83 22.03
C GLU A 130 2.00 5.87 21.12
N VAL A 131 1.49 4.69 20.75
CA VAL A 131 0.25 4.52 19.97
C VAL A 131 -0.55 3.32 20.48
N THR A 132 -1.88 3.37 20.38
CA THR A 132 -2.71 2.17 20.59
C THR A 132 -2.62 1.24 19.40
N LEU A 133 -2.85 -0.06 19.59
CA LEU A 133 -2.99 -1.02 18.49
C LEU A 133 -4.05 -0.57 17.48
N HIS A 134 -5.18 -0.04 17.95
CA HIS A 134 -6.20 0.52 17.06
C HIS A 134 -5.62 1.62 16.15
N HIS A 135 -4.87 2.57 16.71
CA HIS A 135 -4.26 3.64 15.92
C HIS A 135 -3.22 3.09 14.94
N ALA A 136 -2.39 2.14 15.37
CA ALA A 136 -1.39 1.51 14.51
C ALA A 136 -2.04 0.78 13.32
N VAL A 137 -3.10 0.01 13.55
CA VAL A 137 -3.82 -0.69 12.47
C VAL A 137 -4.49 0.29 11.50
N VAL A 138 -5.15 1.34 12.01
CA VAL A 138 -5.74 2.39 11.15
C VAL A 138 -4.68 3.09 10.31
N ARG A 139 -3.51 3.38 10.89
CA ARG A 139 -2.38 3.96 10.16
C ARG A 139 -1.92 3.06 9.01
N VAL A 140 -1.73 1.78 9.28
CA VAL A 140 -1.32 0.80 8.26
C VAL A 140 -2.37 0.70 7.16
N ILE A 141 -3.67 0.59 7.50
CA ILE A 141 -4.77 0.59 6.52
C ILE A 141 -4.70 1.83 5.62
N ALA A 142 -4.53 3.01 6.20
CA ALA A 142 -4.46 4.26 5.46
C ALA A 142 -3.23 4.34 4.54
N ASP A 143 -2.09 3.80 4.97
CA ASP A 143 -0.86 3.75 4.17
C ASP A 143 -0.99 2.77 3.01
N THR A 144 -1.45 1.54 3.26
CA THR A 144 -1.64 0.52 2.22
C THR A 144 -2.65 0.96 1.16
N HIS A 145 -3.80 1.54 1.56
CA HIS A 145 -4.78 2.05 0.60
C HIS A 145 -4.25 3.25 -0.19
N ARG A 146 -3.42 4.10 0.41
CA ARG A 146 -2.76 5.20 -0.31
C ARG A 146 -1.85 4.66 -1.42
N HIS A 147 -1.04 3.65 -1.12
CA HIS A 147 -0.18 3.02 -2.14
C HIS A 147 -0.96 2.21 -3.17
N ALA A 148 -2.07 1.57 -2.79
CA ALA A 148 -2.97 0.94 -3.76
C ALA A 148 -3.55 1.97 -4.75
N GLY A 149 -3.97 3.14 -4.25
CA GLY A 149 -4.43 4.24 -5.10
C GLY A 149 -3.32 4.86 -5.97
N HIS A 150 -2.08 4.93 -5.48
CA HIS A 150 -0.94 5.28 -6.34
C HIS A 150 -0.79 4.25 -7.45
N ALA A 151 -0.82 2.96 -7.12
CA ALA A 151 -0.69 1.87 -8.08
C ALA A 151 -1.81 1.87 -9.13
N ASP A 152 -3.05 2.28 -8.78
CA ASP A 152 -4.14 2.48 -9.74
C ASP A 152 -3.74 3.44 -10.86
N ILE A 153 -3.27 4.63 -10.50
CA ILE A 153 -2.86 5.65 -11.48
C ILE A 153 -1.66 5.19 -12.29
N LEU A 154 -0.70 4.49 -11.66
CA LEU A 154 0.46 3.95 -12.36
C LEU A 154 0.06 2.88 -13.39
N ARG A 155 -0.90 2.01 -13.06
CA ARG A 155 -1.45 1.02 -14.00
C ARG A 155 -2.21 1.71 -15.14
N GLU A 156 -3.12 2.62 -14.83
CA GLU A 156 -3.90 3.33 -15.85
C GLU A 156 -2.99 4.04 -16.88
N LEU A 157 -1.93 4.70 -16.42
CA LEU A 157 -0.96 5.37 -17.30
C LEU A 157 -0.05 4.41 -18.08
N MET A 158 0.20 3.22 -17.55
CA MET A 158 1.13 2.25 -18.14
C MET A 158 0.48 1.33 -19.16
N ASP A 159 -0.64 0.70 -18.79
CA ASP A 159 -1.31 -0.33 -19.58
C ASP A 159 -2.83 -0.14 -19.68
N GLY A 160 -3.36 0.94 -19.09
CA GLY A 160 -4.78 1.25 -19.10
C GLY A 160 -5.60 0.39 -18.13
N ALA A 161 -4.98 -0.47 -17.31
CA ALA A 161 -5.69 -1.26 -16.33
C ALA A 161 -6.19 -0.36 -15.19
N VAL A 162 -7.47 -0.52 -14.84
CA VAL A 162 -8.16 0.20 -13.78
C VAL A 162 -8.76 -0.79 -12.78
N GLY A 163 -8.99 -0.34 -11.56
CA GLY A 163 -9.92 -1.02 -10.66
C GLY A 163 -9.55 -1.01 -9.19
N MET A 164 -10.54 -1.21 -8.32
CA MET A 164 -10.33 -1.25 -6.88
C MET A 164 -9.77 -2.60 -6.40
N ASN A 165 -10.30 -3.71 -6.94
CA ASN A 165 -9.82 -5.07 -6.66
C ASN A 165 -10.22 -6.03 -7.80
N GLU A 166 -9.82 -7.30 -7.69
CA GLU A 166 -10.16 -8.33 -8.68
C GLU A 166 -11.68 -8.45 -8.83
N GLY A 167 -12.18 -8.15 -10.04
CA GLY A 167 -13.61 -8.21 -10.35
C GLY A 167 -14.43 -6.98 -9.97
N ASN A 168 -13.83 -5.94 -9.38
CA ASN A 168 -14.48 -4.65 -9.15
C ASN A 168 -13.58 -3.50 -9.64
N ASP A 169 -13.93 -2.94 -10.80
CA ASP A 169 -13.23 -1.77 -11.31
C ASP A 169 -13.60 -0.47 -10.57
N SER A 170 -14.72 -0.44 -9.83
CA SER A 170 -15.28 0.79 -9.24
C SER A 170 -15.43 1.94 -10.26
N MET A 171 -15.56 1.63 -11.55
CA MET A 171 -15.69 2.59 -12.65
C MET A 171 -17.14 2.71 -13.11
N ALA A 172 -17.47 3.84 -13.74
CA ALA A 172 -18.76 4.00 -14.40
C ALA A 172 -18.87 3.03 -15.59
N SER A 173 -19.97 2.27 -15.64
CA SER A 173 -20.23 1.31 -16.72
C SER A 173 -20.54 2.04 -18.04
N SER A 174 -19.51 2.26 -18.85
CA SER A 174 -19.57 3.00 -20.12
C SER A 174 -18.58 2.41 -21.14
N ASP A 175 -18.81 2.67 -22.44
CA ASP A 175 -17.90 2.26 -23.51
C ASP A 175 -16.73 3.26 -23.73
N SER A 176 -15.78 2.89 -24.58
CA SER A 176 -14.59 3.71 -24.86
C SER A 176 -14.94 5.06 -25.50
N ALA A 177 -15.93 5.09 -26.38
CA ALA A 177 -16.36 6.32 -27.06
C ALA A 177 -16.95 7.33 -26.05
N TRP A 178 -17.71 6.84 -25.07
CA TRP A 178 -18.19 7.67 -23.98
C TRP A 178 -17.04 8.24 -23.15
N TRP A 179 -16.03 7.43 -22.80
CA TRP A 179 -14.86 7.89 -22.05
C TRP A 179 -14.07 8.97 -22.80
N GLU A 180 -13.85 8.83 -24.10
CA GLU A 180 -13.21 9.85 -24.92
C GLU A 180 -13.99 11.17 -24.94
N GLY A 181 -15.31 11.09 -25.10
CA GLY A 181 -16.20 12.25 -25.04
C GLY A 181 -16.18 12.92 -23.65
N TYR A 182 -16.20 12.10 -22.59
CA TYR A 182 -16.15 12.55 -21.20
C TYR A 182 -14.83 13.28 -20.90
N ARG A 183 -13.68 12.69 -21.23
CA ARG A 183 -12.36 13.33 -21.06
C ARG A 183 -12.25 14.64 -21.83
N SER A 184 -12.71 14.66 -23.08
CA SER A 184 -12.70 15.87 -23.90
C SER A 184 -13.53 17.00 -23.29
N ARG A 185 -14.65 16.67 -22.63
CA ARG A 185 -15.47 17.65 -21.91
C ARG A 185 -14.78 18.18 -20.66
N LEU A 186 -14.11 17.31 -19.89
CA LEU A 186 -13.36 17.72 -18.70
C LEU A 186 -12.21 18.67 -19.07
N GLU A 187 -11.49 18.38 -20.16
CA GLU A 187 -10.41 19.22 -20.65
C GLU A 187 -10.89 20.63 -21.02
N ARG A 188 -12.01 20.75 -21.74
CA ARG A 188 -12.59 22.06 -22.07
C ARG A 188 -12.99 22.85 -20.81
N ALA A 189 -13.60 22.17 -19.83
CA ALA A 189 -13.98 22.81 -18.58
C ALA A 189 -12.76 23.34 -17.81
N ALA A 190 -11.65 22.58 -17.79
CA ALA A 190 -10.40 23.04 -17.17
C ALA A 190 -9.81 24.27 -17.89
N GLN A 191 -9.83 24.28 -19.23
CA GLN A 191 -9.36 25.42 -20.03
C GLN A 191 -10.23 26.67 -19.85
N GLU A 192 -11.55 26.51 -19.71
CA GLU A 192 -12.48 27.59 -19.40
C GLU A 192 -12.17 28.20 -18.03
N ALA A 193 -12.04 27.38 -16.99
CA ALA A 193 -11.71 27.83 -15.65
C ALA A 193 -10.38 28.61 -15.59
N ASN A 194 -9.36 28.18 -16.32
CA ASN A 194 -8.08 28.88 -16.38
C ASN A 194 -8.14 30.23 -17.11
N ARG A 195 -9.09 30.42 -18.04
CA ARG A 195 -9.29 31.72 -18.71
C ARG A 195 -10.00 32.74 -17.83
N GLU A 196 -10.73 32.26 -16.82
CA GLU A 196 -11.52 33.10 -15.90
C GLU A 196 -10.77 33.46 -14.60
N ALA A 197 -9.60 32.85 -14.35
CA ALA A 197 -8.71 33.11 -13.21
C ALA A 197 -7.71 34.24 -13.49
#